data_AF-A0A7J4NR53-F1
#
_entry.id   AF-A0A7J4NR53-F1
#
_cell.length_a   1.000
_cell.length_b   1.000
_cell.length_c   1.000
_cell.angle_alpha   90.00
_cell.angle_beta   90.00
_cell.angle_gamma   90.00
#
_symmetry.space_group_name_H-M   'P 1'
#
loop_
_entity.id
_entity.type
_entity.pdbx_description
1 polymer ?
#
loop_
_entity_poly.entity_id
_entity_poly.type
_entity_poly.pdbx_seq_one_letter_code
_entity_poly.pdbx_strand_id
1 'polypeptide(L)'
;MLNGYLISLPIAFEALMFVHASMKDTVLGIDQRLRKTFGTAILTGLGAVLFLIGSEAVEGLLPLPGMLGGVLLGGTILAVRKPIMNIVDGFSTNLLPSAYTDSEIAYLEAYTTAMEDNIVTSQERSMLVTLANSLKISEQRAIEIETFLNTQRTDESPSKEDGEVLA
;
A
#
# COMPACT_ATOMS: atom_id res chain seq x y z
N MET A 1 39.77 -21.80 -7.28
CA MET A 1 38.56 -20.97 -7.18
C MET A 1 37.30 -21.73 -6.70
N LEU A 2 37.34 -23.05 -6.48
CA LEU A 2 36.19 -23.86 -6.05
C LEU A 2 35.85 -23.73 -4.54
N ASN A 3 36.82 -23.36 -3.69
CA ASN A 3 36.63 -23.33 -2.23
C ASN A 3 35.79 -22.15 -1.71
N GLY A 4 35.63 -21.07 -2.50
CA GLY A 4 34.82 -19.91 -2.08
C GLY A 4 33.32 -20.19 -2.11
N TYR A 5 32.85 -20.93 -3.13
CA TYR A 5 31.43 -21.27 -3.29
C TYR A 5 30.92 -22.25 -2.21
N LEU A 6 31.81 -23.10 -1.70
CA LEU A 6 31.49 -24.10 -0.68
C LEU A 6 31.18 -23.45 0.69
N ILE A 7 31.71 -22.24 0.94
CA ILE A 7 31.42 -21.46 2.15
C ILE A 7 30.22 -20.52 1.93
N SER A 8 30.00 -20.02 0.70
CA SER A 8 28.88 -19.11 0.44
C SER A 8 27.52 -19.82 0.36
N LEU A 9 27.47 -21.08 -0.08
CA LEU A 9 26.21 -21.82 -0.26
C LEU A 9 25.47 -22.08 1.08
N PRO A 10 26.13 -22.56 2.14
CA PRO A 10 25.47 -22.77 3.44
C PRO A 10 25.03 -21.45 4.08
N ILE A 11 25.87 -20.40 3.97
CA ILE A 11 25.55 -19.07 4.52
C ILE A 11 24.35 -18.46 3.81
N ALA A 12 24.28 -18.57 2.48
CA ALA A 12 23.13 -18.11 1.71
C ALA A 12 21.85 -18.88 2.06
N PHE A 13 21.96 -20.20 2.28
CA PHE A 13 20.84 -21.04 2.69
C PHE A 13 20.35 -20.68 4.10
N GLU A 14 21.27 -20.47 5.05
CA GLU A 14 20.95 -20.05 6.42
C GLU A 14 20.26 -18.68 6.45
N ALA A 15 20.76 -17.71 5.67
CA ALA A 15 20.11 -16.42 5.50
C ALA A 15 18.70 -16.53 4.89
N LEU A 16 18.51 -17.40 3.89
CA LEU A 16 17.20 -17.64 3.26
C LEU A 16 16.20 -18.26 4.26
N MET A 17 16.65 -19.25 5.03
CA MET A 17 15.83 -19.92 6.06
C MET A 17 15.47 -18.98 7.21
N PHE A 18 16.38 -18.09 7.62
CA PHE A 18 16.12 -17.06 8.62
C PHE A 18 15.06 -16.06 8.17
N VAL A 19 15.17 -15.56 6.94
CA VAL A 19 14.16 -14.65 6.35
C VAL A 19 12.81 -15.34 6.21
N HIS A 20 12.79 -16.59 5.74
CA HIS A 20 11.57 -17.38 5.63
C HIS A 20 10.87 -17.56 7.00
N ALA A 21 11.64 -17.91 8.05
CA ALA A 21 11.11 -18.02 9.39
C ALA A 21 10.59 -16.68 9.92
N SER A 22 11.32 -15.58 9.69
CA SER A 22 10.91 -14.23 10.09
C SER A 22 9.63 -13.75 9.40
N MET A 23 9.33 -14.22 8.18
CA MET A 23 8.07 -13.91 7.50
C MET A 23 6.91 -14.80 7.96
N LYS A 24 7.21 -16.01 8.44
CA LYS A 24 6.19 -16.99 8.80
C LYS A 24 5.54 -16.71 10.17
N ASP A 25 6.24 -16.01 11.07
CA ASP A 25 5.78 -15.73 12.44
C ASP A 25 5.02 -14.40 12.61
N THR A 26 4.77 -13.62 11.56
CA THR A 26 3.89 -12.44 11.66
C THR A 26 2.42 -12.85 11.78
N VAL A 27 1.94 -12.98 13.01
CA VAL A 27 0.54 -13.23 13.39
C VAL A 27 -0.36 -12.07 12.93
N LEU A 28 -1.03 -12.27 11.80
CA LEU A 28 -2.31 -11.72 11.30
C LEU A 28 -2.68 -10.22 11.46
N GLY A 29 -1.78 -9.33 11.91
CA GLY A 29 -2.04 -7.88 12.01
C GLY A 29 -1.05 -6.96 11.29
N ILE A 30 0.04 -7.51 10.73
CA ILE A 30 1.18 -6.72 10.17
C ILE A 30 1.37 -6.97 8.66
N ASP A 31 0.67 -7.95 8.07
CA ASP A 31 1.00 -8.52 6.75
C ASP A 31 1.02 -7.47 5.61
N GLN A 32 0.15 -6.46 5.65
CA GLN A 32 0.08 -5.45 4.59
C GLN A 32 1.26 -4.48 4.59
N ARG A 33 1.74 -4.08 5.79
CA ARG A 33 2.93 -3.23 5.93
C ARG A 33 4.21 -4.02 5.65
N LEU A 34 4.27 -5.28 6.07
CA LEU A 34 5.39 -6.16 5.77
C LEU A 34 5.47 -6.45 4.27
N ARG A 35 4.36 -6.79 3.61
CA ARG A 35 4.31 -7.00 2.15
C ARG A 35 4.74 -5.77 1.36
N LYS A 36 4.32 -4.57 1.80
CA LYS A 36 4.73 -3.31 1.18
C LYS A 36 6.22 -3.04 1.37
N THR A 37 6.77 -3.30 2.56
CA THR A 37 8.19 -3.11 2.87
C THR A 37 9.06 -4.15 2.15
N PHE A 38 8.62 -5.41 2.13
CA PHE A 38 9.25 -6.52 1.43
C PHE A 38 9.25 -6.30 -0.08
N GLY A 39 8.12 -5.88 -0.66
CA GLY A 39 8.04 -5.51 -2.07
C GLY A 39 8.98 -4.35 -2.43
N THR A 40 9.07 -3.34 -1.56
CA THR A 40 10.01 -2.21 -1.73
C THR A 40 11.48 -2.67 -1.64
N ALA A 41 11.79 -3.58 -0.72
CA ALA A 41 13.13 -4.15 -0.56
C ALA A 41 13.53 -5.01 -1.77
N ILE A 42 12.64 -5.88 -2.26
CA ILE A 42 12.87 -6.66 -3.48
C ILE A 42 13.06 -5.74 -4.69
N LEU A 43 12.20 -4.75 -4.87
CA LEU A 43 12.30 -3.82 -5.99
C LEU A 43 13.63 -3.06 -5.96
N THR A 44 14.07 -2.64 -4.78
CA THR A 44 15.36 -1.95 -4.60
C THR A 44 16.53 -2.88 -4.86
N GLY A 45 16.50 -4.11 -4.33
CA GLY A 45 17.55 -5.11 -4.52
C GLY A 45 17.68 -5.53 -5.99
N LEU A 46 16.56 -5.84 -6.64
CA LEU A 46 16.53 -6.17 -8.07
C LEU A 46 16.95 -4.97 -8.92
N GLY A 47 16.46 -3.77 -8.58
CA GLY A 47 16.86 -2.53 -9.24
C GLY A 47 18.36 -2.26 -9.14
N ALA A 48 18.98 -2.53 -7.98
CA ALA A 48 20.42 -2.39 -7.80
C ALA A 48 21.21 -3.40 -8.66
N VAL A 49 20.77 -4.65 -8.74
CA VAL A 49 21.41 -5.67 -9.60
C VAL A 49 21.28 -5.30 -11.08
N LEU A 50 20.08 -4.92 -11.52
CA LEU A 50 19.84 -4.47 -12.89
C LEU A 50 20.63 -3.21 -13.23
N PHE A 51 20.82 -2.31 -12.26
CA PHE A 51 21.63 -1.11 -12.42
C PHE A 51 23.12 -1.44 -12.63
N LEU A 52 23.66 -2.42 -11.90
CA LEU A 52 25.03 -2.88 -12.11
C LEU A 52 25.22 -3.48 -13.50
N ILE A 53 24.33 -4.40 -13.89
CA ILE A 53 24.35 -5.04 -15.22
C ILE A 53 24.17 -3.98 -16.33
N GLY A 54 23.26 -3.03 -16.14
CA GLY A 54 23.04 -1.93 -17.08
C GLY A 54 24.23 -0.99 -17.21
N SER A 55 24.96 -0.74 -16.12
CA SER A 55 26.17 0.09 -16.13
C SER A 55 27.29 -0.58 -16.94
N GLU A 56 27.45 -1.90 -16.80
CA GLU A 56 28.38 -2.69 -17.63
C GLU A 56 27.93 -2.72 -19.10
N ALA A 57 26.63 -2.85 -19.37
CA ALA A 57 26.10 -2.84 -20.73
C ALA A 57 26.30 -1.50 -21.45
N VAL A 58 26.22 -0.39 -20.72
CA VAL A 58 26.44 0.97 -21.25
C VAL A 58 27.92 1.20 -21.56
N GLU A 59 28.83 0.70 -20.72
CA GLU A 59 30.26 0.66 -21.02
C GLU A 59 30.56 -0.17 -22.29
N GLY A 60 29.77 -1.22 -22.54
CA GLY A 60 29.86 -2.00 -23.78
C GLY A 60 29.40 -1.26 -25.05
N LEU A 61 28.58 -0.22 -24.93
CA LEU A 61 27.98 0.52 -26.06
C LEU A 61 28.62 1.90 -26.28
N LEU A 62 29.10 2.53 -25.22
CA LEU A 62 29.74 3.84 -25.23
C LEU A 62 31.12 3.70 -24.59
N PRO A 63 32.18 4.32 -25.15
CA PRO A 63 33.53 4.30 -24.58
C PRO A 63 33.64 5.25 -23.37
N LEU A 64 32.75 5.08 -22.40
CA LEU A 64 32.71 5.79 -21.13
C LEU A 64 33.09 4.80 -20.02
N PRO A 65 33.91 5.19 -19.04
CA PRO A 65 34.22 4.31 -17.91
C PRO A 65 32.94 3.95 -17.14
N GLY A 66 32.77 2.68 -16.78
CA GLY A 66 31.53 2.15 -16.18
C GLY A 66 31.05 2.90 -14.93
N MET A 67 31.98 3.45 -14.13
CA MET A 67 31.61 4.33 -13.00
C MET A 67 30.94 5.64 -13.45
N LEU A 68 31.43 6.27 -14.51
CA LEU A 68 30.87 7.52 -15.02
C LEU A 68 29.54 7.28 -15.74
N GLY A 69 29.44 6.18 -16.49
CA GLY A 69 28.20 5.72 -17.12
C GLY A 69 27.12 5.38 -16.08
N GLY A 70 27.49 4.63 -15.03
CA GLY A 70 26.60 4.29 -13.93
C GLY A 70 26.13 5.52 -13.14
N VAL A 71 27.00 6.46 -12.80
CA VAL A 71 26.61 7.68 -12.07
C VAL A 71 25.68 8.57 -12.91
N LEU A 72 25.91 8.71 -14.21
CA LEU A 72 25.02 9.47 -15.11
C LEU A 72 23.65 8.79 -15.28
N LEU A 73 23.64 7.47 -15.45
CA LEU A 73 22.42 6.69 -15.62
C LEU A 73 21.61 6.63 -14.31
N GLY A 74 22.28 6.41 -13.18
CA GLY A 74 21.66 6.42 -11.85
C GLY A 74 21.17 7.80 -11.46
N GLY A 75 21.94 8.84 -11.79
CA GLY A 75 21.56 10.25 -11.58
C GLY A 75 20.32 10.65 -12.38
N THR A 76 20.23 10.25 -13.65
CA THR A 76 19.04 10.49 -14.47
C THR A 76 17.82 9.71 -13.96
N ILE A 77 17.98 8.44 -13.56
CA ILE A 77 16.91 7.66 -12.92
C ILE A 77 16.41 8.31 -11.62
N LEU A 78 17.32 8.79 -10.75
CA LEU A 78 16.93 9.49 -9.52
C LEU A 78 16.24 10.83 -9.79
N ALA A 79 16.61 11.55 -10.85
CA ALA A 79 15.99 12.81 -11.22
C ALA A 79 14.50 12.62 -11.60
N VAL A 80 14.15 11.48 -12.20
CA VAL A 80 12.76 11.14 -12.58
C VAL A 80 11.91 10.71 -11.37
N ARG A 81 12.52 10.43 -10.21
CA ARG A 81 11.79 10.03 -8.98
C ARG A 81 10.78 11.08 -8.52
N LYS A 82 11.16 12.36 -8.53
CA LYS A 82 10.28 13.46 -8.08
C LYS A 82 9.06 13.68 -8.99
N PRO A 83 9.19 13.75 -10.34
CA PRO A 83 8.03 13.92 -11.19
C PRO A 83 7.08 12.73 -11.17
N ILE A 84 7.55 11.49 -10.98
CA ILE A 84 6.66 10.32 -10.84
C ILE A 84 5.73 10.49 -9.63
N MET A 85 6.27 10.87 -8.46
CA MET A 85 5.43 11.10 -7.28
C MET A 85 4.41 12.22 -7.51
N ASN A 86 4.84 13.32 -8.14
CA ASN A 86 3.93 14.44 -8.45
C ASN A 86 2.83 14.07 -9.46
N ILE A 87 3.12 13.19 -10.44
CA ILE A 87 2.12 12.69 -11.40
C ILE A 87 1.15 11.72 -10.71
N VAL A 88 1.65 10.84 -9.85
CA VAL A 88 0.81 9.92 -9.06
C VAL A 88 -0.13 10.71 -8.15
N ASP A 89 0.37 11.75 -7.47
CA ASP A 89 -0.44 12.60 -6.59
C ASP A 89 -1.45 13.46 -7.38
N GLY A 90 -1.08 13.94 -8.57
CA GLY A 90 -1.94 14.73 -9.45
C GLY A 90 -3.02 13.93 -10.19
N PHE A 91 -2.80 12.65 -10.44
CA PHE A 91 -3.80 11.74 -11.03
C PHE A 91 -4.72 11.16 -9.94
N SER A 92 -4.23 11.03 -8.71
CA SER A 92 -5.01 10.57 -7.56
C SER A 92 -6.17 11.50 -7.21
N THR A 93 -6.04 12.80 -7.47
CA THR A 93 -7.11 13.77 -7.18
C THR A 93 -8.24 13.74 -8.19
N ASN A 94 -8.05 13.13 -9.37
CA ASN A 94 -9.04 13.15 -10.45
C ASN A 94 -9.49 11.77 -10.95
N LEU A 95 -8.81 10.67 -10.62
CA LEU A 95 -9.08 9.37 -11.28
C LEU A 95 -9.28 8.15 -10.37
N LEU A 96 -9.29 8.31 -9.04
CA LEU A 96 -9.73 7.24 -8.14
C LEU A 96 -10.85 7.71 -7.19
N PRO A 97 -12.09 7.87 -7.68
CA PRO A 97 -13.29 7.93 -6.84
C PRO A 97 -13.55 6.71 -5.95
N SER A 98 -12.70 5.67 -5.95
CA SER A 98 -12.98 4.38 -5.29
C SER A 98 -11.81 3.74 -4.53
N ALA A 99 -10.72 4.45 -4.25
CA ALA A 99 -9.68 3.96 -3.34
C ALA A 99 -9.58 4.93 -2.16
N TYR A 100 -10.29 4.62 -1.08
CA TYR A 100 -10.17 5.35 0.18
C TYR A 100 -8.69 5.41 0.59
N THR A 101 -8.24 6.58 1.02
CA THR A 101 -6.93 6.77 1.66
C THR A 101 -6.85 5.96 2.96
N ASP A 102 -5.64 5.63 3.43
CA ASP A 102 -5.45 4.90 4.70
C ASP A 102 -6.17 5.59 5.88
N SER A 103 -6.25 6.92 5.87
CA SER A 103 -7.02 7.72 6.82
C SER A 103 -8.53 7.53 6.68
N GLU A 104 -9.06 7.54 5.46
CA GLU A 104 -10.49 7.34 5.21
C GLU A 104 -10.92 5.91 5.53
N ILE A 105 -10.05 4.91 5.31
CA ILE A 105 -10.31 3.52 5.71
C ILE A 105 -10.45 3.43 7.23
N ALA A 106 -9.50 3.99 7.99
CA ALA A 106 -9.55 3.98 9.46
C ALA A 106 -10.79 4.71 10.01
N TYR A 107 -11.22 5.78 9.34
CA TYR A 107 -12.46 6.48 9.67
C TYR A 107 -13.70 5.62 9.39
N LEU A 108 -13.77 5.00 8.21
CA LEU A 108 -14.89 4.14 7.82
C LEU A 108 -15.02 2.92 8.72
N GLU A 109 -13.92 2.30 9.14
CA GLU A 109 -13.94 1.22 10.13
C GLU A 109 -14.63 1.68 11.43
N ALA A 110 -14.21 2.82 11.99
CA ALA A 110 -14.83 3.38 13.19
C ALA A 110 -16.32 3.73 12.99
N TYR A 111 -16.67 4.27 11.81
CA TYR A 111 -18.07 4.55 11.46
C TYR A 111 -18.90 3.27 11.33
N THR A 112 -18.35 2.20 10.74
CA THR A 112 -19.05 0.92 10.63
C THR A 112 -19.32 0.31 11.99
N THR A 113 -18.37 0.41 12.94
CA THR A 113 -18.55 -0.02 14.33
C THR A 113 -19.61 0.81 15.05
N ALA A 114 -19.59 2.14 14.89
CA ALA A 114 -20.60 3.02 15.47
C ALA A 114 -22.01 2.85 14.85
N MET A 115 -22.12 2.12 13.74
CA MET A 115 -23.37 1.83 13.05
C MET A 115 -23.85 0.38 13.22
N GLU A 116 -23.22 -0.40 14.10
CA GLU A 116 -23.55 -1.81 14.32
C GLU A 116 -25.01 -2.01 14.77
N ASP A 117 -25.54 -1.07 15.55
CA ASP A 117 -26.92 -1.05 16.05
C ASP A 117 -27.90 -0.23 15.16
N ASN A 118 -27.44 0.21 13.98
CA ASN A 118 -28.14 1.11 13.05
C ASN A 118 -28.48 2.50 13.62
N ILE A 119 -27.91 2.91 14.77
CA ILE A 119 -28.21 4.20 15.40
C ILE A 119 -26.91 4.86 15.87
N VAL A 120 -26.46 5.89 15.14
CA VAL A 120 -25.34 6.72 15.62
C VAL A 120 -25.83 7.68 16.70
N THR A 121 -25.38 7.48 17.94
CA THR A 121 -25.70 8.38 19.06
C THR A 121 -24.98 9.72 18.95
N SER A 122 -25.44 10.73 19.71
CA SER A 122 -24.80 12.05 19.75
C SER A 122 -23.35 12.01 20.23
N GLN A 123 -23.04 11.08 21.15
CA GLN A 123 -21.70 10.87 21.67
C GLN A 123 -20.78 10.24 20.60
N GLU A 124 -21.26 9.22 19.89
CA GLU A 124 -20.51 8.58 18.80
C GLU A 124 -20.29 9.55 17.64
N ARG A 125 -21.28 10.38 17.30
CA ARG A 125 -21.11 11.46 16.30
C ARG A 125 -19.98 12.40 16.69
N SER A 126 -19.92 12.83 17.96
CA SER A 126 -18.85 13.71 18.45
C SER A 126 -17.47 13.03 18.43
N MET A 127 -17.41 11.72 18.73
CA MET A 127 -16.17 10.94 18.62
C MET A 127 -15.71 10.83 17.17
N LEU A 128 -16.64 10.55 16.24
CA LEU A 128 -16.35 10.46 14.81
C LEU A 128 -15.85 11.80 14.25
N VAL A 129 -16.45 12.93 14.63
CA VAL A 129 -15.97 14.26 14.22
C VAL A 129 -14.54 14.51 14.73
N THR A 130 -14.25 14.10 15.96
CA THR A 130 -12.91 14.22 16.54
C THR A 130 -11.90 13.35 15.79
N LEU A 131 -12.29 12.14 15.42
CA LEU A 131 -11.47 11.21 14.63
C LEU A 131 -11.21 11.76 13.22
N ALA A 132 -12.23 12.28 12.54
CA ALA A 132 -12.10 12.92 11.23
C ALA A 132 -11.10 14.09 11.26
N ASN A 133 -11.21 14.94 12.29
CA ASN A 133 -10.28 16.06 12.50
C ASN A 133 -8.83 15.59 12.73
N SER A 134 -8.64 14.54 13.54
CA SER A 134 -7.32 13.94 13.79
C SER A 134 -6.70 13.36 12.50
N LEU A 135 -7.54 12.75 11.66
CA LEU A 135 -7.16 12.13 10.38
C LEU A 135 -7.07 13.14 9.22
N LYS A 136 -7.31 14.43 9.47
CA LYS A 136 -7.32 15.51 8.46
C LYS A 136 -8.32 15.29 7.33
N ILE A 137 -9.43 14.64 7.63
CA ILE A 137 -10.55 14.44 6.71
C ILE A 137 -11.49 15.65 6.84
N SER A 138 -11.80 16.31 5.74
CA SER A 138 -12.79 17.40 5.74
C SER A 138 -14.19 16.89 6.05
N GLU A 139 -15.01 17.69 6.73
CA GLU A 139 -16.38 17.33 7.08
C GLU A 139 -17.23 16.94 5.85
N GLN A 140 -17.11 17.67 4.75
CA GLN A 140 -17.79 17.35 3.49
C GLN A 140 -17.41 15.96 2.98
N ARG A 141 -16.11 15.63 3.00
CA ARG A 141 -15.60 14.32 2.59
C ARG A 141 -16.08 13.19 3.50
N ALA A 142 -16.14 13.42 4.82
CA ALA A 142 -16.67 12.45 5.77
C ALA A 142 -18.15 12.11 5.47
N ILE A 143 -18.97 13.12 5.16
CA ILE A 143 -20.37 12.92 4.81
C ILE A 143 -20.52 12.15 3.48
N GLU A 144 -19.70 12.46 2.47
CA GLU A 144 -19.70 11.75 1.19
C GLU A 144 -19.46 10.25 1.35
N ILE A 145 -18.42 9.88 2.12
CA ILE A 145 -18.05 8.47 2.31
C ILE A 145 -19.04 7.72 3.21
N GLU A 146 -19.62 8.38 4.22
CA GLU A 146 -20.73 7.84 5.02
C GLU A 146 -21.97 7.55 4.16
N THR A 147 -22.34 8.48 3.28
CA THR A 147 -23.50 8.36 2.38
C THR A 147 -23.33 7.21 1.39
N PHE A 148 -22.14 7.09 0.81
CA PHE A 148 -21.82 6.02 -0.13
C PHE A 148 -21.84 4.63 0.55
N LEU A 149 -21.33 4.53 1.78
CA LEU A 149 -21.38 3.29 2.55
C LEU A 149 -22.82 2.89 2.91
N ASN A 150 -23.67 3.85 3.31
CA ASN A 150 -25.07 3.59 3.62
C ASN A 150 -25.87 3.17 2.38
N THR A 151 -25.55 3.74 1.21
CA THR A 151 -26.15 3.33 -0.07
C THR A 151 -25.82 1.86 -0.37
N GLN A 152 -24.53 1.47 -0.29
CA GLN A 152 -24.11 0.08 -0.51
C GLN A 152 -24.74 -0.93 0.47
N ARG A 153 -24.89 -0.57 1.75
CA ARG A 153 -25.60 -1.41 2.72
C ARG A 153 -27.08 -1.59 2.40
N THR A 154 -27.71 -0.58 1.82
CA THR A 154 -29.13 -0.62 1.46
C THR A 154 -29.37 -1.57 0.28
N ASP A 155 -28.40 -1.69 -0.63
CA ASP A 155 -28.47 -2.59 -1.78
C ASP A 155 -28.19 -4.07 -1.44
N GLU A 156 -27.55 -4.36 -0.30
CA GLU A 156 -27.28 -5.73 0.19
C GLU A 156 -28.41 -6.34 1.03
N SER A 157 -29.49 -5.59 1.33
CA SER A 157 -30.66 -6.14 2.00
C SER A 157 -31.62 -6.74 0.97
N PRO A 158 -31.75 -8.08 0.83
CA PRO A 158 -32.82 -8.62 0.03
C PRO A 158 -34.14 -8.21 0.67
N SER A 159 -35.00 -7.63 -0.17
CA SER A 159 -36.42 -7.41 0.11
C SER A 159 -36.99 -8.60 0.88
N LYS A 160 -37.30 -8.39 2.16
CA LYS A 160 -38.38 -9.14 2.78
C LYS A 160 -39.65 -8.58 2.17
N GLU A 161 -40.12 -9.25 1.13
CA GLU A 161 -41.45 -9.03 0.59
C GLU A 161 -42.44 -9.61 1.61
N ASP A 162 -43.25 -8.70 2.15
CA ASP A 162 -44.34 -8.96 3.06
C ASP A 162 -45.46 -9.77 2.37
N GLY A 163 -46.12 -10.66 3.13
CA GLY A 163 -47.55 -10.91 2.96
C GLY A 163 -47.97 -12.35 2.66
N GLU A 164 -48.24 -13.13 3.71
CA GLU A 164 -49.56 -13.79 3.83
C GLU A 164 -49.81 -14.23 5.29
N VAL A 165 -50.54 -13.40 6.02
CA VAL A 165 -51.42 -13.83 7.11
C VAL A 165 -52.77 -13.22 6.78
N LEU A 166 -53.75 -14.01 6.34
CA LEU A 166 -55.16 -13.85 6.68
C LEU A 166 -55.94 -15.16 6.42
N ALA A 167 -56.64 -15.58 7.48
CA ALA A 167 -57.75 -16.53 7.57
C ALA A 167 -57.43 -18.04 7.60
#